data_AF-A0A2S5GCN4-F1
#
_entry.id   AF-A0A2S5GCN4-F1
#
_cell.length_a   1.000
_cell.length_b   1.000
_cell.length_c   1.000
_cell.angle_alpha   90.00
_cell.angle_beta   90.00
_cell.angle_gamma   90.00
#
_symmetry.space_group_name_H-M   'P 1'
#
loop_
_entity.id
_entity.type
_entity.pdbx_description
1 polymer ?
#
loop_
_entity_poly.entity_id
_entity_poly.type
_entity_poly.pdbx_seq_one_letter_code
_entity_poly.pdbx_strand_id
1 'polypeptide(L)'
;MLRGVCLENIIAYLSLCFSAWLMGFLPMLEIYVALPASMLMGLDPMSCVFWTALGNFMPIPIILYFYDTLRKWKKASRLLNKMENHRFNRTLIQHGAWMVLLATPIIGSWTVGILGRSLGMSKTKLFVVSLCSICMYSVILVIITMLGVELIKE
;
A
#
# COMPACT_ATOMS: atom_id res chain seq x y z
N MET A 1 -21.80 -5.69 -33.96
CA MET A 1 -20.94 -6.74 -33.40
C MET A 1 -19.61 -6.18 -32.87
N LEU A 2 -18.82 -5.45 -33.68
CA LEU A 2 -17.52 -4.87 -33.26
C LEU A 2 -17.58 -3.88 -32.07
N ARG A 3 -18.63 -3.06 -31.95
CA ARG A 3 -18.82 -2.14 -30.80
C ARG A 3 -19.06 -2.86 -29.47
N GLY A 4 -19.70 -4.03 -29.49
CA GLY A 4 -19.96 -4.81 -28.27
C GLY A 4 -18.69 -5.42 -27.68
N VAL A 5 -17.87 -6.02 -28.55
CA VAL A 5 -16.58 -6.62 -28.18
C VAL A 5 -15.59 -5.57 -27.62
N CYS A 6 -15.54 -4.36 -28.22
CA CYS A 6 -14.72 -3.28 -27.66
C CYS A 6 -15.18 -2.83 -26.26
N LEU A 7 -16.49 -2.75 -26.03
CA LEU A 7 -17.03 -2.31 -24.74
C LEU A 7 -16.76 -3.35 -23.63
N GLU A 8 -16.95 -4.63 -23.94
CA GLU A 8 -16.66 -5.74 -23.02
C GLU A 8 -15.17 -5.78 -22.63
N ASN A 9 -14.27 -5.57 -23.59
CA ASN A 9 -12.83 -5.51 -23.32
C ASN A 9 -12.45 -4.33 -22.41
N ILE A 10 -13.06 -3.16 -22.62
CA ILE A 10 -12.83 -1.99 -21.77
C ILE A 10 -13.33 -2.25 -20.34
N ILE A 11 -14.54 -2.80 -20.20
CA ILE A 11 -15.12 -3.12 -18.88
C ILE A 11 -14.26 -4.14 -18.14
N ALA A 12 -13.78 -5.19 -18.83
CA ALA A 12 -12.89 -6.19 -18.24
C ALA A 12 -11.59 -5.55 -17.75
N TYR A 13 -10.96 -4.71 -18.56
CA TYR A 13 -9.73 -4.01 -18.19
C TYR A 13 -9.93 -3.07 -16.99
N LEU A 14 -11.00 -2.27 -16.99
CA LEU A 14 -11.33 -1.40 -15.86
C LEU A 14 -11.61 -2.20 -14.58
N SER A 15 -12.25 -3.36 -14.70
CA SER A 15 -12.51 -4.24 -13.56
C SER A 15 -11.20 -4.78 -12.98
N LEU A 16 -10.24 -5.20 -13.82
CA LEU A 16 -8.92 -5.61 -13.37
C LEU A 16 -8.17 -4.48 -12.65
N CYS A 17 -8.18 -3.27 -13.21
CA CYS A 17 -7.56 -2.09 -12.60
C CYS A 17 -8.17 -1.78 -11.23
N PHE A 18 -9.50 -1.84 -11.13
CA PHE A 18 -10.22 -1.62 -9.88
C PHE A 18 -9.91 -2.69 -8.84
N SER A 19 -9.88 -3.97 -9.23
CA SER A 19 -9.49 -5.08 -8.35
C SER A 19 -8.06 -4.90 -7.85
N ALA A 20 -7.12 -4.53 -8.72
CA ALA A 20 -5.73 -4.27 -8.35
C ALA A 20 -5.61 -3.16 -7.29
N TRP A 21 -6.29 -2.04 -7.53
CA TRP A 21 -6.37 -0.93 -6.59
C TRP A 21 -7.00 -1.33 -5.26
N LEU A 22 -8.13 -2.04 -5.30
CA LEU A 22 -8.86 -2.45 -4.10
C LEU A 22 -8.04 -3.43 -3.25
N MET A 23 -7.39 -4.41 -3.87
CA MET A 23 -6.50 -5.32 -3.15
C MET A 23 -5.33 -4.56 -2.53
N GLY A 24 -4.71 -3.63 -3.26
CA GLY A 24 -3.62 -2.81 -2.73
C GLY A 24 -4.04 -1.95 -1.53
N PHE A 25 -5.30 -1.52 -1.51
CA PHE A 25 -5.90 -0.72 -0.45
C PHE A 25 -6.23 -1.53 0.82
N LEU A 26 -6.60 -2.80 0.70
CA LEU A 26 -7.06 -3.59 1.84
C LEU A 26 -5.90 -3.96 2.80
N PRO A 27 -6.02 -3.76 4.13
CA PRO A 27 -4.92 -3.94 5.09
C PRO A 27 -4.30 -5.34 5.12
N MET A 28 -5.07 -6.38 4.78
CA MET A 28 -4.61 -7.77 4.84
C MET A 28 -3.93 -8.24 3.55
N LEU A 29 -4.20 -7.55 2.44
CA LEU A 29 -3.68 -7.91 1.13
C LEU A 29 -2.47 -7.04 0.80
N GLU A 30 -2.71 -5.73 0.83
CA GLU A 30 -1.75 -4.72 0.44
C GLU A 30 -1.08 -5.06 -0.91
N ILE A 31 0.05 -4.42 -1.20
CA ILE A 31 0.75 -4.60 -2.47
C ILE A 31 1.35 -6.01 -2.66
N TYR A 32 1.63 -6.75 -1.58
CA TYR A 32 2.32 -8.05 -1.64
C TYR A 32 1.43 -9.11 -2.29
N VAL A 33 0.13 -9.05 -2.05
CA VAL A 33 -0.84 -9.95 -2.69
C VAL A 33 -1.41 -9.29 -3.94
N ALA A 34 -1.69 -7.99 -3.89
CA ALA A 34 -2.34 -7.30 -5.00
C ALA A 34 -1.53 -7.34 -6.29
N LEU A 35 -0.21 -7.12 -6.23
CA LEU A 35 0.63 -7.05 -7.42
C LEU A 35 0.77 -8.41 -8.11
N PRO A 36 1.17 -9.51 -7.42
CA PRO A 36 1.23 -10.82 -8.05
C PRO A 36 -0.15 -11.31 -8.54
N ALA A 37 -1.20 -11.11 -7.73
CA ALA A 37 -2.55 -11.54 -8.12
C ALA A 37 -3.04 -10.82 -9.38
N SER A 38 -2.83 -9.50 -9.48
CA SER A 38 -3.25 -8.71 -10.65
C SER A 38 -2.49 -9.12 -11.91
N MET A 39 -1.20 -9.43 -11.79
CA MET A 39 -0.39 -9.94 -12.91
C MET A 39 -0.90 -11.31 -13.35
N LEU A 40 -1.24 -12.21 -12.42
CA LEU A 40 -1.83 -13.53 -12.72
C LEU A 40 -3.23 -13.41 -13.35
N MET A 41 -3.99 -12.37 -13.02
CA MET A 41 -5.28 -12.05 -13.65
C MET A 41 -5.14 -11.46 -15.06
N GLY A 42 -3.91 -11.27 -15.55
CA GLY A 42 -3.63 -10.83 -16.91
C GLY A 42 -3.50 -9.32 -17.09
N LEU A 43 -3.44 -8.54 -15.99
CA LEU A 43 -3.14 -7.11 -16.07
C LEU A 43 -1.64 -6.91 -16.36
N ASP A 44 -1.30 -6.00 -17.26
CA ASP A 44 0.09 -5.77 -17.64
C ASP A 44 0.94 -5.27 -16.44
N PRO A 45 2.26 -5.53 -16.41
CA PRO A 45 3.09 -5.19 -15.26
C PRO A 45 3.09 -3.70 -14.88
N MET A 46 3.01 -2.79 -15.86
CA MET A 46 3.01 -1.35 -15.59
C MET A 46 1.71 -0.92 -14.92
N SER A 47 0.57 -1.38 -15.43
CA SER A 47 -0.74 -1.15 -14.84
C SER A 47 -0.83 -1.79 -13.45
N CYS A 48 -0.29 -3.00 -13.27
CA CYS A 48 -0.21 -3.65 -11.96
C CYS A 48 0.53 -2.77 -10.95
N VAL A 49 1.74 -2.29 -11.27
CA VAL A 49 2.51 -1.39 -10.39
C VAL A 49 1.69 -0.15 -10.06
N PHE A 50 1.16 0.53 -11.07
CA PHE A 50 0.45 1.79 -10.87
C PHE A 50 -0.77 1.62 -9.97
N TRP A 51 -1.68 0.70 -10.29
CA TRP A 51 -2.95 0.56 -9.57
C TRP A 51 -2.78 0.00 -8.17
N THR A 52 -1.89 -0.98 -7.99
CA THR A 52 -1.62 -1.54 -6.66
C THR A 52 -0.85 -0.57 -5.76
N ALA A 53 0.10 0.18 -6.30
CA ALA A 53 0.79 1.24 -5.57
C ALA A 53 -0.16 2.38 -5.17
N LEU A 54 -1.04 2.79 -6.08
CA LEU A 54 -2.06 3.79 -5.80
C LEU A 54 -3.00 3.31 -4.70
N GLY A 55 -3.48 2.07 -4.79
CA GLY A 55 -4.27 1.42 -3.75
C GLY A 55 -3.55 1.40 -2.41
N ASN A 56 -2.29 0.99 -2.40
CA ASN A 56 -1.48 0.89 -1.19
C ASN A 56 -1.12 2.24 -0.57
N PHE A 57 -1.02 3.30 -1.36
CA PHE A 57 -0.75 4.65 -0.86
C PHE A 57 -1.97 5.28 -0.18
N MET A 58 -3.18 5.03 -0.70
CA MET A 58 -4.44 5.66 -0.27
C MET A 58 -4.79 5.58 1.24
N PRO A 59 -4.44 4.52 1.99
CA PRO A 59 -4.63 4.48 3.43
C PRO A 59 -3.96 5.64 4.17
N ILE A 60 -2.81 6.11 3.71
CA ILE A 60 -2.01 7.13 4.39
C ILE A 60 -2.74 8.48 4.44
N PRO A 61 -3.19 9.09 3.31
CA PRO A 61 -3.97 10.32 3.37
C PRO A 61 -5.28 10.16 4.13
N ILE A 62 -5.95 9.01 4.03
CA ILE A 62 -7.19 8.72 4.77
C ILE A 62 -6.91 8.75 6.28
N ILE A 63 -5.91 8.00 6.76
CA ILE A 63 -5.54 8.00 8.18
C ILE A 63 -5.16 9.39 8.63
N LEU A 64 -4.35 10.12 7.87
CA LEU A 64 -3.89 11.46 8.27
C LEU A 64 -5.02 12.48 8.36
N TYR A 65 -6.05 12.33 7.53
CA TYR A 65 -7.26 13.15 7.58
C TYR A 65 -8.13 12.79 8.79
N PHE A 66 -8.34 11.50 9.06
CA PHE A 66 -9.21 11.04 10.15
C PHE A 66 -8.50 10.86 11.50
N TYR A 67 -7.19 11.06 11.58
CA TYR A 67 -6.39 10.76 12.77
C TYR A 67 -6.93 11.43 14.04
N ASP A 68 -7.21 12.73 13.95
CA ASP A 68 -7.70 13.51 15.11
C ASP A 68 -9.10 13.06 15.53
N THR A 69 -9.93 12.63 14.58
CA THR A 69 -11.26 12.05 14.84
C THR A 69 -11.15 10.67 15.50
N LEU A 70 -10.25 9.81 15.02
CA LEU A 70 -9.97 8.50 15.61
C LEU A 70 -9.49 8.63 17.06
N ARG A 71 -8.65 9.63 17.36
CA ARG A 71 -8.11 9.85 18.71
C ARG A 71 -9.16 10.25 19.74
N LYS A 72 -10.28 10.87 19.31
CA LYS A 72 -11.40 11.22 20.19
C LYS A 72 -12.16 9.98 20.70
N TRP A 73 -12.02 8.83 20.02
CA TRP A 73 -12.71 7.60 20.41
C TRP A 73 -11.87 6.81 21.41
N LYS A 74 -12.38 6.61 22.64
CA LYS A 74 -11.64 5.93 23.73
C LYS A 74 -11.07 4.56 23.34
N LYS A 75 -11.81 3.75 22.56
CA LYS A 75 -11.35 2.42 22.10
C LYS A 75 -10.19 2.54 21.11
N ALA A 76 -10.31 3.40 20.10
CA ALA A 76 -9.27 3.65 19.12
C ALA A 76 -8.03 4.28 19.78
N SER A 77 -8.21 5.27 20.66
CA SER A 77 -7.13 5.87 21.45
C SER A 77 -6.32 4.84 22.25
N ARG A 78 -6.97 3.87 22.91
CA ARG A 78 -6.25 2.78 23.59
C ARG A 78 -5.44 1.91 22.64
N LEU A 79 -6.00 1.57 21.47
CA LEU A 79 -5.30 0.78 20.45
C LEU A 79 -4.08 1.54 19.92
N LEU A 80 -4.26 2.82 19.59
CA LEU A 80 -3.21 3.74 19.14
C LEU A 80 -2.09 3.84 20.19
N ASN A 81 -2.43 4.06 21.47
CA ASN A 81 -1.45 4.14 22.55
C ASN A 81 -0.70 2.80 22.76
N LYS A 82 -1.36 1.66 22.53
CA LYS A 82 -0.72 0.34 22.60
C LYS A 82 0.31 0.17 21.48
N MET A 83 0.00 0.62 20.27
CA MET A 83 0.94 0.65 19.15
C MET A 83 2.09 1.63 19.43
N GLU A 84 1.83 2.73 20.12
CA GLU A 84 2.81 3.76 20.47
C GLU A 84 3.80 3.32 21.59
N ASN A 85 3.43 2.34 22.42
CA ASN A 85 4.25 1.89 23.56
C ASN A 85 5.29 0.81 23.20
N HIS A 86 5.37 0.32 21.96
CA HIS A 86 6.40 -0.63 21.57
C HIS A 86 7.78 0.05 21.50
N ARG A 87 8.83 -0.55 22.11
CA ARG A 87 10.23 -0.04 22.14
C ARG A 87 10.79 0.42 20.78
N PHE A 88 10.25 -0.12 19.69
CA PHE A 88 10.54 0.28 18.31
C PHE A 88 10.34 1.79 18.06
N ASN A 89 9.50 2.46 18.86
CA ASN A 89 9.16 3.87 18.70
C ASN A 89 10.30 4.86 18.99
N ARG A 90 11.19 4.60 19.97
CA ARG A 90 12.24 5.58 20.33
C ARG A 90 13.30 5.75 19.24
N THR A 91 13.66 4.67 18.58
CA THR A 91 14.60 4.69 17.45
C THR A 91 13.90 5.18 16.17
N LEU A 92 12.60 4.88 15.98
CA LEU A 92 11.75 5.39 14.90
C LEU A 92 11.66 6.92 14.93
N ILE A 93 11.56 7.51 16.12
CA ILE A 93 11.52 8.97 16.30
C ILE A 93 12.81 9.64 15.84
N GLN A 94 13.97 9.00 16.04
CA GLN A 94 15.27 9.58 15.66
C GLN A 94 15.60 9.44 14.17
N HIS A 95 15.13 8.38 13.50
CA HIS A 95 15.43 8.06 12.09
C HIS A 95 14.17 7.92 11.21
N GLY A 96 13.07 8.59 11.57
CA GLY A 96 11.72 8.25 11.11
C GLY A 96 11.50 8.13 9.60
N ALA A 97 12.24 8.89 8.78
CA ALA A 97 12.16 8.74 7.33
C ALA A 97 12.72 7.38 6.86
N TRP A 98 13.93 7.00 7.29
CA TRP A 98 14.54 5.73 6.90
C TRP A 98 13.72 4.53 7.37
N MET A 99 13.16 4.62 8.57
CA MET A 99 12.34 3.55 9.07
C MET A 99 10.96 3.49 8.45
N VAL A 100 10.30 4.59 8.10
CA VAL A 100 9.07 4.51 7.30
C VAL A 100 9.36 3.84 5.95
N LEU A 101 10.51 4.16 5.34
CA LEU A 101 10.92 3.57 4.07
C LEU A 101 11.09 2.04 4.17
N LEU A 102 11.67 1.55 5.26
CA LEU A 102 11.90 0.12 5.52
C LEU A 102 10.72 -0.61 6.17
N ALA A 103 9.89 0.11 6.92
CA ALA A 103 8.78 -0.47 7.65
C ALA A 103 7.53 -0.60 6.79
N THR A 104 7.29 0.30 5.83
CA THR A 104 6.12 0.21 4.93
C THR A 104 5.98 -1.20 4.30
N PRO A 105 7.06 -1.83 3.78
CA PRO A 105 7.06 -3.22 3.29
C PRO A 105 6.80 -4.32 4.34
N ILE A 106 6.87 -4.01 5.63
CA ILE A 106 6.84 -5.01 6.72
C ILE A 106 5.53 -4.90 7.50
N ILE A 107 5.15 -3.68 7.88
CA ILE A 107 4.00 -3.41 8.75
C ILE A 107 2.80 -2.86 7.98
N GLY A 108 2.99 -2.51 6.71
CA GLY A 108 1.96 -1.98 5.84
C GLY A 108 1.71 -0.48 5.93
N SER A 109 1.06 0.05 4.91
CA SER A 109 0.82 1.49 4.75
C SER A 109 -0.21 2.01 5.75
N TRP A 110 -1.17 1.16 6.14
CA TRP A 110 -2.13 1.45 7.21
C TRP A 110 -1.42 1.72 8.54
N THR A 111 -0.52 0.81 8.93
CA THR A 111 0.22 0.94 10.20
C THR A 111 1.17 2.13 10.15
N VAL A 112 1.85 2.33 9.02
CA VAL A 112 2.76 3.46 8.81
C VAL A 112 2.03 4.80 8.89
N GLY A 113 0.83 4.92 8.33
CA GLY A 113 0.02 6.13 8.43
C GLY A 113 -0.27 6.52 9.89
N ILE A 114 -0.62 5.51 10.70
CA ILE A 114 -0.92 5.69 12.12
C ILE A 114 0.33 6.07 12.92
N LEU A 115 1.40 5.28 12.79
CA LEU A 115 2.64 5.48 13.53
C LEU A 115 3.32 6.78 13.12
N GLY A 116 3.45 7.06 11.83
CA GLY A 116 4.05 8.29 11.33
C GLY A 116 3.35 9.53 11.88
N ARG A 117 2.01 9.50 11.98
CA ARG A 117 1.26 10.61 12.57
C ARG A 117 1.38 10.68 14.09
N SER A 118 1.39 9.55 14.81
CA SER A 118 1.57 9.55 16.28
C SER A 118 2.96 10.07 16.68
N LEU A 119 3.98 9.78 15.88
CA LEU A 119 5.34 10.24 16.06
C LEU A 119 5.56 11.71 15.68
N GLY A 120 4.49 12.44 15.33
CA GLY A 120 4.57 13.86 15.00
C GLY A 120 5.21 14.16 13.64
N MET A 121 5.33 13.17 12.75
CA MET A 121 5.89 13.39 11.43
C MET A 121 4.98 14.31 10.60
N SER A 122 5.58 15.24 9.84
CA SER A 122 4.80 16.13 8.99
C SER A 122 4.13 15.34 7.86
N LYS A 123 2.93 15.78 7.47
CA LYS A 123 2.13 15.09 6.43
C LYS A 123 2.92 14.92 5.14
N THR A 124 3.61 15.98 4.69
CA THR A 124 4.44 15.97 3.49
C THR A 124 5.58 14.98 3.58
N LYS A 125 6.29 14.92 4.71
CA LYS A 125 7.40 13.97 4.89
C LYS A 125 6.88 12.53 4.82
N LEU A 126 5.74 12.25 5.47
CA LEU A 126 5.14 10.92 5.44
C LEU A 126 4.72 10.52 4.03
N PHE A 127 4.08 11.40 3.29
CA PHE A 127 3.68 11.13 1.91
C PHE A 127 4.88 10.84 1.00
N VAL A 128 5.92 11.70 1.04
CA VAL A 128 7.10 11.53 0.19
C VAL A 128 7.81 10.23 0.50
N VAL A 129 8.11 9.96 1.77
CA VAL A 129 8.87 8.77 2.16
C VAL A 129 8.08 7.49 1.87
N SER A 130 6.78 7.47 2.15
CA SER A 130 5.95 6.32 1.83
C SER A 130 5.82 6.11 0.32
N LEU A 131 5.66 7.16 -0.48
CA LEU A 131 5.63 7.03 -1.94
C LEU A 131 6.96 6.46 -2.47
N CYS A 132 8.10 6.97 -2.00
CA CYS A 132 9.41 6.43 -2.35
C CYS A 132 9.54 4.95 -1.97
N SER A 133 9.06 4.55 -0.79
CA SER A 133 9.04 3.15 -0.38
C SER A 133 8.20 2.31 -1.33
N ILE A 134 6.96 2.74 -1.60
CA ILE A 134 6.01 2.06 -2.49
C ILE A 134 6.58 1.85 -3.89
N CYS A 135 7.17 2.90 -4.47
CA CYS A 135 7.85 2.79 -5.75
C CYS A 135 9.03 1.82 -5.71
N MET A 136 9.86 1.88 -4.67
CA MET A 136 11.05 1.02 -4.56
C MET A 136 10.66 -0.47 -4.48
N TYR A 137 9.73 -0.82 -3.59
CA TYR A 137 9.41 -2.23 -3.38
C TYR A 137 8.48 -2.79 -4.47
N SER A 138 7.65 -1.95 -5.14
CA SER A 138 6.83 -2.41 -6.27
C SER A 138 7.69 -2.93 -7.42
N VAL A 139 8.82 -2.26 -7.70
CA VAL A 139 9.82 -2.73 -8.68
C VAL A 139 10.38 -4.10 -8.26
N ILE A 140 10.75 -4.27 -6.99
CA ILE A 140 11.25 -5.54 -6.46
C ILE A 140 10.20 -6.65 -6.61
N LEU A 141 8.95 -6.38 -6.26
CA LEU A 141 7.86 -7.35 -6.35
C LEU A 141 7.56 -7.74 -7.80
N VAL A 142 7.59 -6.81 -8.76
CA VAL A 142 7.44 -7.16 -10.18
C VAL A 142 8.52 -8.14 -10.62
N ILE A 143 9.79 -7.85 -10.30
CA ILE A 143 10.92 -8.71 -10.68
C ILE A 143 10.73 -10.11 -10.10
N ILE A 144 10.44 -10.21 -8.80
CA ILE A 144 10.19 -11.49 -8.12
C ILE A 144 9.00 -12.22 -8.75
N THR A 145 7.90 -11.51 -9.04
CA THR A 145 6.70 -12.10 -9.62
C THR A 145 6.97 -12.65 -11.02
N MET A 146 7.69 -11.90 -11.86
CA MET A 146 8.03 -12.33 -13.21
C MET A 146 8.90 -13.59 -13.19
N LEU A 147 9.96 -13.58 -12.37
CA LEU A 147 10.84 -14.75 -12.19
C LEU A 147 10.06 -15.97 -11.66
N GLY A 148 9.15 -15.76 -10.70
CA GLY A 148 8.31 -16.82 -10.16
C GLY A 148 7.32 -17.40 -11.18
N VAL A 149 6.73 -16.56 -12.04
CA VAL A 149 5.81 -17.00 -13.09
C VAL A 149 6.53 -17.79 -14.17
N GLU A 150 7.77 -17.44 -14.50
CA GLU A 150 8.61 -18.20 -15.43
C GLU A 150 8.91 -19.61 -14.90
N LEU A 151 9.28 -19.74 -13.62
CA LEU A 151 9.56 -21.03 -12.98
C LEU A 151 8.36 -21.98 -12.90
N ILE A 152 7.12 -21.47 -12.88
CA ILE A 152 5.90 -22.31 -12.83
C ILE A 152 5.53 -22.85 -14.23
N LYS A 153 6.02 -22.20 -15.29
CA LYS A 153 5.70 -22.56 -16.67
C LYS A 153 6.68 -23.55 -17.30
N GLU A 154 7.83 -23.78 -16.67
CA GLU A 154 8.78 -24.86 -16.99
C GLU A 154 8.38 -26.18 -16.32
#